data_AF-A0AAD9J0P9-F1
#
_entry.id   AF-A0AAD9J0P9-F1
#
_cell.length_a   1.000
_cell.length_b   1.000
_cell.length_c   1.000
_cell.angle_alpha   90.00
_cell.angle_beta   90.00
_cell.angle_gamma   90.00
#
_symmetry.space_group_name_H-M   'P 1'
#
loop_
_entity.id
_entity.type
_entity.pdbx_description
1 polymer ?
#
loop_
_entity_poly.entity_id
_entity_poly.type
_entity_poly.pdbx_seq_one_letter_code
_entity_poly.pdbx_strand_id
1 'polypeptide(L)' 'MLYRIANNLVDVTASSLTVAPTRTRGNTHHYLQPSTHIEAYKHSFFPNTIKSWNKCTQQLVSKQSLHSFRRHLHSMPT' A
#
# COMPACT_ATOMS: atom_id res chain seq x y z
N MET A 1 -6.69 0.61 3.40
CA MET A 1 -7.01 1.96 2.91
C MET A 1 -6.22 2.31 1.65
N LEU A 2 -4.92 1.97 1.54
CA LEU A 2 -4.16 2.18 0.30
C LEU A 2 -4.81 1.55 -0.95
N TYR A 3 -5.41 0.35 -0.82
CA TYR A 3 -6.19 -0.25 -1.91
C TYR A 3 -7.25 0.71 -2.48
N ARG A 4 -7.96 1.44 -1.62
CA ARG A 4 -9.00 2.37 -2.03
C ARG A 4 -8.39 3.58 -2.74
N ILE A 5 -7.27 4.10 -2.25
CA ILE A 5 -6.55 5.22 -2.88
C ILE A 5 -6.01 4.80 -4.25
N ALA A 6 -5.36 3.63 -4.35
CA ALA A 6 -4.81 3.10 -5.59
C ALA A 6 -5.88 2.79 -6.66
N ASN A 7 -7.11 2.44 -6.24
CA ASN A 7 -8.23 2.16 -7.13
C ASN A 7 -9.23 3.33 -7.25
N ASN A 8 -8.86 4.54 -6.82
CA ASN A 8 -9.71 5.75 -6.87
C ASN A 8 -11.10 5.57 -6.21
N LEU A 9 -11.19 4.75 -5.16
CA LEU A 9 -12.41 4.50 -4.37
C LEU A 9 -12.59 5.46 -3.18
N VAL A 10 -11.76 6.50 -3.12
CA VAL A 10 -11.78 7.60 -2.14
C VAL A 10 -11.31 8.88 -2.82
N ASP A 11 -11.82 10.01 -2.36
CA ASP A 11 -11.39 11.34 -2.80
C ASP A 11 -10.10 11.76 -2.10
N VAL A 12 -9.04 10.97 -2.33
CA VAL A 12 -7.67 11.29 -1.90
C VAL A 12 -6.84 11.26 -3.16
N THR A 13 -6.27 12.40 -3.51
CA THR A 13 -5.44 12.54 -4.70
C THR A 13 -4.22 11.62 -4.61
N ALA A 14 -4.13 10.65 -5.52
CA ALA A 14 -3.00 9.72 -5.62
C ALA A 14 -1.68 10.43 -5.97
N SER A 15 -1.71 11.73 -6.28
CA SER A 15 -0.51 12.56 -6.55
C SER A 15 0.45 12.64 -5.37
N SER A 16 0.00 12.37 -4.14
CA SER A 16 0.87 12.26 -2.97
C SER A 16 1.64 10.93 -2.89
N LEU A 17 1.33 9.95 -3.74
CA LEU A 17 2.00 8.65 -3.79
C LEU A 17 2.95 8.59 -5.00
N THR A 18 4.24 8.58 -4.72
CA THR A 18 5.26 8.41 -5.77
C THR A 18 5.49 6.92 -6.03
N VAL A 19 5.34 6.48 -7.28
CA VAL A 19 5.64 5.09 -7.69
C VAL A 19 7.15 4.86 -7.62
N ALA A 20 7.56 3.73 -7.04
CA ALA A 20 8.97 3.38 -6.96
C ALA A 20 9.51 2.99 -8.35
N PRO A 21 10.68 3.51 -8.78
CA PRO A 21 11.20 3.31 -10.15
C PRO A 21 11.74 1.89 -10.41
N THR A 22 12.06 1.15 -9.35
CA THR A 22 12.71 -0.17 -9.46
C THR A 22 11.81 -1.27 -8.89
N ARG A 23 11.61 -2.35 -9.66
CA ARG A 23 10.98 -3.61 -9.20
C ARG A 23 11.87 -4.30 -8.15
N THR A 24 11.84 -3.79 -6.94
CA THR A 24 12.32 -4.54 -5.77
C THR A 24 11.22 -5.54 -5.38
N ARG A 25 11.63 -6.77 -5.08
CA ARG A 25 10.76 -7.96 -4.89
C ARG A 25 9.42 -7.64 -4.20
N GLY A 26 8.29 -8.01 -4.80
CA GLY A 26 6.95 -7.80 -4.23
C GLY A 26 5.82 -7.66 -5.27
N ASN A 27 4.83 -6.80 -4.97
CA ASN A 27 3.78 -6.37 -5.92
C ASN A 27 4.37 -5.48 -7.05
N THR A 28 3.63 -5.13 -8.09
CA THR A 28 4.07 -4.21 -9.18
C THR A 28 3.66 -2.75 -8.94
N HIS A 29 2.86 -2.49 -7.90
CA HIS A 29 2.36 -1.18 -7.54
C HIS A 29 3.04 -0.71 -6.25
N HIS A 30 4.37 -0.78 -6.21
CA HIS A 30 5.14 -0.31 -5.07
C HIS A 30 5.24 1.21 -5.07
N TYR A 31 5.04 1.80 -3.90
CA TYR A 31 5.22 3.24 -3.69
C TYR A 31 6.52 3.50 -2.92
N LEU A 32 7.16 4.64 -3.18
CA LEU A 32 8.26 5.11 -2.37
C LEU A 32 7.78 5.28 -0.93
N GLN A 33 8.46 4.64 0.01
CA GLN A 33 8.19 4.82 1.42
C GLN A 33 8.86 6.13 1.88
N PRO A 34 8.09 7.12 2.35
CA PRO A 34 8.67 8.32 2.93
C PRO A 34 9.49 7.96 4.17
N SER A 35 10.70 8.49 4.26
CA SER A 35 11.57 8.33 5.44
C SER A 35 11.68 9.66 6.17
N THR A 36 11.64 9.62 7.50
CA THR A 36 11.75 10.80 8.36
C THR A 36 12.27 10.38 9.73
N HIS A 37 13.08 11.25 10.33
CA HIS A 37 13.61 11.07 11.69
C HIS A 37 12.62 11.52 12.77
N ILE A 38 11.51 12.16 12.39
CA ILE A 38 10.48 12.64 13.32
C ILE A 38 9.49 11.49 13.54
N GLU A 39 9.45 10.95 14.75
CA GLU A 39 8.60 9.79 15.09
C GLU A 39 7.11 10.05 14.81
N ALA A 40 6.60 11.27 15.04
CA ALA A 40 5.21 11.64 14.72
C ALA A 40 4.88 11.41 13.24
N TYR A 41 5.78 11.79 12.33
CA TYR A 41 5.58 11.57 10.89
C TYR A 41 5.86 10.13 10.49
N LYS A 42 6.85 9.47 11.10
CA LYS A 42 7.20 8.07 10.82
C LYS A 42 6.04 7.12 11.12
N HIS A 43 5.31 7.38 12.20
CA HIS A 43 4.14 6.59 12.61
C HIS A 43 2.82 7.10 12.05
N SER A 44 2.85 8.17 11.25
CA SER A 44 1.68 8.68 10.57
C SER A 44 1.12 7.68 9.57
N PHE A 45 -0.10 7.94 9.13
CA PHE A 45 -0.89 7.06 8.29
C PHE A 45 -0.15 6.62 7.00
N PHE A 46 0.44 7.56 6.25
CA PHE A 46 1.04 7.23 4.94
C PHE A 46 2.28 6.34 5.03
N PRO A 47 3.33 6.68 5.80
CA PRO A 47 4.53 5.84 5.85
C PRO A 47 4.24 4.42 6.33
N ASN A 48 3.37 4.27 7.34
CA ASN A 48 2.95 2.96 7.84
C ASN A 48 2.11 2.18 6.82
N THR A 49 1.14 2.83 6.18
CA THR A 49 0.26 2.14 5.22
C THR A 49 1.02 1.75 3.95
N ILE A 50 1.94 2.60 3.46
CA ILE A 50 2.80 2.30 2.32
C ILE A 50 3.73 1.12 2.64
N LYS A 51 4.33 1.11 3.84
CA LYS A 51 5.17 -0.01 4.31
C LYS A 51 4.40 -1.34 4.31
N SER A 52 3.18 -1.35 4.84
CA SER A 52 2.32 -2.55 4.84
C SER A 52 1.88 -2.95 3.43
N TRP A 53 1.58 -1.99 2.57
CA TRP A 53 1.21 -2.24 1.18
C TRP A 53 2.35 -2.84 0.36
N ASN A 54 3.57 -2.33 0.51
CA ASN A 54 4.74 -2.85 -0.21
C ASN A 54 5.08 -4.30 0.19
N LYS A 55 4.68 -4.74 1.39
CA LYS A 55 4.78 -6.14 1.81
C LYS A 55 3.70 -7.05 1.20
N CYS A 56 2.64 -6.50 0.61
CA CYS A 56 1.58 -7.29 0.01
C CYS A 56 2.08 -8.00 -1.25
N THR A 57 1.64 -9.24 -1.45
CA THR A 57 1.94 -10.00 -2.66
C THR A 57 1.16 -9.45 -3.86
N GLN A 58 1.68 -9.70 -5.06
CA GLN A 58 1.00 -9.30 -6.30
C GLN A 58 -0.42 -9.84 -6.40
N GLN A 59 -0.64 -11.09 -5.96
CA GLN A 59 -1.95 -11.75 -5.97
C GLN A 59 -2.98 -11.05 -5.09
N LEU A 60 -2.53 -10.41 -4.01
CA LEU A 60 -3.40 -9.67 -3.10
C LEU A 60 -3.75 -8.30 -3.70
N VAL A 61 -2.76 -7.60 -4.25
CA VAL A 61 -2.95 -6.27 -4.86
C VAL A 61 -3.79 -6.33 -6.13
N SER A 62 -3.72 -7.41 -6.90
CA SER A 62 -4.47 -7.58 -8.15
C SER A 62 -5.95 -7.95 -7.97
N LYS A 63 -6.44 -8.12 -6.73
CA LYS A 63 -7.85 -8.43 -6.50
C LYS A 63 -8.72 -7.24 -6.93
N GLN A 64 -9.75 -7.52 -7.73
CA GLN A 64 -10.66 -6.49 -8.27
C GLN A 64 -11.66 -5.93 -7.26
N SER A 65 -11.80 -6.55 -6.08
CA SER A 65 -12.73 -6.06 -5.05
C SER A 65 -12.08 -5.93 -3.67
N LEU A 66 -12.51 -4.90 -2.94
CA LEU A 66 -12.09 -4.66 -1.56
C LEU A 66 -12.45 -5.83 -0.64
N HIS A 67 -13.58 -6.50 -0.89
CA HIS A 67 -14.03 -7.64 -0.10
C HIS A 67 -13.10 -8.85 -0.27
N SER A 68 -12.73 -9.17 -1.51
CA SER A 68 -11.78 -10.24 -1.81
C SER A 68 -10.38 -9.94 -1.28
N PHE A 69 -9.95 -8.67 -1.37
CA PHE A 69 -8.71 -8.20 -0.76
C PHE A 69 -8.68 -8.45 0.75
N ARG A 70 -9.72 -8.01 1.48
CA ARG A 70 -9.81 -8.18 2.94
C ARG A 70 -9.81 -9.64 3.35
N ARG A 71 -10.64 -10.46 2.70
CA ARG A 71 -10.74 -11.90 2.99
C ARG A 71 -9.37 -12.59 2.87
N HIS A 72 -8.63 -12.27 1.81
CA HIS A 72 -7.35 -12.90 1.53
C HIS A 72 -6.23 -12.40 2.45
N LEU A 73 -6.31 -11.14 2.90
CA LEU A 73 -5.40 -10.57 3.89
C LEU A 73 -5.56 -11.26 5.26
N HIS A 74 -6.79 -11.56 5.67
CA HIS A 74 -7.07 -12.30 6.90
C HIS A 74 -6.74 -13.80 6.82
N SER A 75 -6.60 -14.36 5.62
CA SER A 75 -6.24 -15.76 5.43
C SER A 75 -4.73 -16.00 5.28
N MET A 76 -3.90 -14.96 5.20
CA MET A 76 -2.44 -15.14 5.16
C MET A 76 -1.93 -15.49 6.56
N PRO A 77 -1.17 -16.60 6.73
CA PRO A 77 -0.49 -16.87 7.98
C PRO A 77 0.55 -15.78 8.25
N THR A 78 0.54 -15.25 9.48
CA THR A 78 1.40 -14.17 9.97
C THR A 78 2.86 -14.58 10.12
#